data_AF-A0A5B0QSW7-F1
#
_entry.id   AF-A0A5B0QSW7-F1
#
_cell.length_a   1.000
_cell.length_b   1.000
_cell.length_c   1.000
_cell.angle_alpha   90.00
_cell.angle_beta   90.00
_cell.angle_gamma   90.00
#
_symmetry.space_group_name_H-M   'P 1'
#
loop_
_entity.id
_entity.type
_entity.pdbx_description
1 polymer ?
#
loop_
_entity_poly.entity_id
_entity_poly.type
_entity_poly.pdbx_seq_one_letter_code
_entity_poly.pdbx_strand_id
1 'polypeptide(L)'
;MKDFTSTGFSLKTPSKIDKHVMNGWRSNTLRSYNSAVRKFLKFAKEKLDRRFELPATHKDIIGFCYWAGRNEDDANPNEVSGATLTKYLHGMKAWHTYHGVQCPYHSDKKVALMIKASLRADALATRQKAKRPVMVELVSMNWISSANQLCQTQPAVHKDFRKFAHRPIDAACTMPTYCMSLPLGSIGGGL
;
A
#
# COMPACT_ATOMS: atom_id res chain seq x y z
N MET A 1 5.67 19.49 7.73
CA MET A 1 6.48 18.42 8.34
C MET A 1 6.87 18.87 9.74
N LYS A 2 5.97 18.72 10.72
CA LYS A 2 6.13 19.33 12.05
C LYS A 2 6.67 18.33 13.08
N ASP A 3 6.12 17.12 13.09
CA ASP A 3 6.47 16.09 14.08
C ASP A 3 7.89 15.53 13.87
N PHE A 4 8.39 15.51 12.63
CA PHE A 4 9.73 14.97 12.36
C PHE A 4 10.84 15.92 12.84
N THR A 5 10.61 17.23 12.78
CA THR A 5 11.61 18.20 13.24
C THR A 5 11.50 18.49 14.73
N SER A 6 10.43 18.05 15.41
CA SER A 6 10.31 18.17 16.87
C SER A 6 11.14 17.12 17.60
N THR A 7 11.45 17.36 18.87
CA THR A 7 12.07 16.35 19.76
C THR A 7 11.03 15.46 20.45
N GLY A 8 9.76 15.61 20.08
CA GLY A 8 8.59 14.92 20.66
C GLY A 8 7.72 15.85 21.48
N PHE A 9 8.33 16.70 22.31
CA PHE A 9 7.64 17.75 23.07
C PHE A 9 7.87 19.14 22.45
N SER A 10 9.14 19.49 22.19
CA SER A 10 9.53 20.81 21.72
C SER A 10 9.52 20.89 20.20
N LEU A 11 8.77 21.85 19.64
CA LEU A 11 8.80 22.14 18.21
C LEU A 11 10.11 22.88 17.88
N LYS A 12 10.91 22.33 16.97
CA LYS A 12 12.12 23.01 16.46
C LYS A 12 11.89 23.45 15.02
N THR A 13 12.22 24.71 14.75
CA THR A 13 12.29 25.24 13.39
C THR A 13 13.60 24.77 12.76
N PRO A 14 13.57 24.06 11.62
CA PRO A 14 14.78 23.53 11.00
C PRO A 14 15.68 24.65 10.48
N SER A 15 16.96 24.59 10.84
CA SER A 15 18.02 25.46 10.34
C SER A 15 18.33 25.20 8.86
N LYS A 16 19.25 25.99 8.26
CA LYS A 16 19.70 25.75 6.87
C LYS A 16 20.41 24.39 6.72
N ILE A 17 21.19 23.99 7.74
CA ILE A 17 21.88 22.70 7.78
C ILE A 17 20.85 21.56 7.86
N ASP A 18 19.87 21.70 8.75
CA ASP A 18 18.81 20.70 8.92
C ASP A 18 18.02 20.48 7.63
N LYS A 19 17.70 21.55 6.91
CA LYS A 19 17.04 21.47 5.60
C LYS A 19 17.90 20.72 4.57
N HIS A 20 19.22 20.94 4.59
CA HIS A 20 20.14 20.21 3.72
C HIS A 20 20.18 18.71 4.05
N VAL A 21 20.23 18.35 5.34
CA VAL A 21 20.12 16.96 5.80
C VAL A 21 18.79 16.34 5.36
N MET A 22 17.69 17.06 5.53
CA MET A 22 16.36 16.61 5.09
C MET A 22 16.31 16.35 3.58
N ASN A 23 16.99 17.15 2.76
CA ASN A 23 17.07 16.96 1.31
C ASN A 23 17.80 15.66 0.92
N GLY A 24 18.51 15.01 1.85
CA GLY A 24 19.05 13.67 1.65
C GLY A 24 17.98 12.59 1.43
N TRP A 25 16.72 12.84 1.82
CA TRP A 25 15.59 11.95 1.56
C TRP A 25 14.63 12.52 0.52
N ARG A 26 14.00 11.63 -0.25
CA ARG A 26 12.88 12.01 -1.15
C ARG A 26 11.70 12.55 -0.34
N SER A 27 10.96 13.51 -0.88
CA SER A 27 9.83 14.16 -0.20
C SER A 27 8.73 13.20 0.25
N ASN A 28 8.48 12.12 -0.52
CA ASN A 28 7.53 11.07 -0.16
C ASN A 28 7.99 10.25 1.06
N THR A 29 9.29 10.02 1.17
CA THR A 29 9.94 9.26 2.24
C THR A 29 9.85 10.05 3.54
N LEU A 30 10.20 11.33 3.50
CA LEU A 30 10.05 12.22 4.66
C LEU A 30 8.60 12.32 5.14
N ARG A 31 7.62 12.35 4.22
CA ARG A 31 6.18 12.34 4.60
C ARG A 31 5.79 11.05 5.32
N SER A 32 6.30 9.92 4.86
CA SER A 32 6.10 8.62 5.52
C SER A 32 6.76 8.60 6.91
N TYR A 33 7.99 9.12 7.03
CA TYR A 33 8.70 9.20 8.30
C TYR A 33 7.99 10.14 9.30
N ASN A 34 7.53 11.30 8.85
CA ASN A 34 6.72 12.18 9.69
C ASN A 34 5.44 11.49 10.20
N SER A 35 4.80 10.68 9.36
CA SER A 35 3.63 9.89 9.75
C SER A 35 3.99 8.84 10.81
N ALA A 36 5.16 8.21 10.69
CA ALA A 36 5.69 7.27 11.68
C ALA A 36 5.91 7.95 13.04
N VAL A 37 6.62 9.09 13.05
CA VAL A 37 6.88 9.85 14.27
C VAL A 37 5.57 10.29 14.92
N ARG A 38 4.61 10.78 14.15
CA ARG A 38 3.29 11.15 14.68
C ARG A 38 2.55 9.97 15.33
N LYS A 39 2.62 8.77 14.73
CA LYS A 39 2.00 7.57 15.31
C LYS A 39 2.70 7.16 16.62
N PHE A 40 4.03 7.26 16.66
CA PHE A 40 4.81 7.00 17.87
C PHE A 40 4.49 8.03 18.98
N LEU A 41 4.38 9.32 18.65
CA LEU A 41 4.01 10.34 19.63
C LEU A 41 2.58 10.17 20.14
N LYS A 42 1.66 9.62 19.34
CA LYS A 42 0.34 9.21 19.81
C LYS A 42 0.44 8.10 20.87
N PHE A 43 1.20 7.04 20.58
CA PHE A 43 1.50 6.00 21.57
C PHE A 43 2.11 6.57 22.85
N ALA A 44 3.12 7.45 22.70
CA ALA A 44 3.80 8.05 23.83
C ALA A 44 2.84 8.81 24.74
N LYS A 45 1.89 9.56 24.16
CA LYS A 45 0.85 10.28 24.92
C LYS A 45 -0.14 9.36 25.62
N GLU A 46 -0.44 8.20 25.06
CA GLU A 46 -1.43 7.27 25.61
C GLU A 46 -0.86 6.30 26.64
N LYS A 47 0.42 5.92 26.49
CA LYS A 47 1.02 4.81 27.25
C LYS A 47 2.20 5.22 28.12
N LEU A 48 2.84 6.35 27.86
CA LEU A 48 3.91 6.84 28.72
C LEU A 48 3.34 7.86 29.70
N ASP A 49 3.58 7.63 30.99
CA ASP A 49 3.21 8.54 32.06
C ASP A 49 4.16 9.75 32.19
N ARG A 50 4.89 10.06 31.12
CA ARG A 50 5.88 11.14 31.08
C ARG A 50 5.76 11.96 29.81
N ARG A 51 6.19 13.22 29.86
CA ARG A 51 6.45 14.00 28.66
C ARG A 51 7.58 13.33 27.89
N PHE A 52 7.27 12.81 26.71
CA PHE A 52 8.26 12.16 25.88
C PHE A 52 9.15 13.19 25.18
N GLU A 53 10.46 13.01 25.34
CA GLU A 53 11.49 13.67 24.57
C GLU A 53 12.54 12.64 24.14
N LEU A 54 13.14 12.82 22.96
CA LEU A 54 14.24 12.00 22.47
C LEU A 54 15.44 11.98 23.45
N PRO A 55 16.17 10.86 23.57
CA PRO A 55 16.02 9.58 22.85
C PRO A 55 14.82 8.74 23.26
N ALA A 56 14.23 8.01 22.31
CA ALA A 56 13.35 6.90 22.66
C ALA A 56 14.18 5.81 23.34
N THR A 57 13.69 5.23 24.44
CA THR A 57 14.36 4.09 25.07
C THR A 57 14.00 2.80 24.36
N HIS A 58 14.81 1.76 24.55
CA HIS A 58 14.51 0.43 24.04
C HIS A 58 13.13 -0.10 24.50
N LYS A 59 12.76 0.16 25.76
CA LYS A 59 11.44 -0.19 26.31
C LYS A 59 10.30 0.54 25.60
N ASP A 60 10.48 1.83 25.28
CA ASP A 60 9.49 2.62 24.54
C ASP A 60 9.25 2.05 23.14
N ILE A 61 10.30 1.60 22.45
CA ILE A 61 10.20 0.99 21.12
C ILE A 61 9.50 -0.37 21.18
N ILE A 62 9.83 -1.21 22.16
CA ILE A 62 9.14 -2.49 22.35
C ILE A 62 7.65 -2.26 22.66
N GLY A 63 7.35 -1.34 23.58
CA GLY A 63 5.98 -0.98 23.93
C GLY A 63 5.20 -0.45 22.73
N PHE A 64 5.85 0.37 21.89
CA PHE A 64 5.25 0.86 20.65
C PHE A 64 4.95 -0.28 19.67
N CYS A 65 5.90 -1.22 19.47
CA CYS A 65 5.69 -2.36 18.60
C CYS A 65 4.54 -3.25 19.07
N TYR A 66 4.40 -3.45 20.38
CA TYR A 66 3.29 -4.20 20.94
C TYR A 66 1.94 -3.47 20.80
N TRP A 67 1.91 -2.15 21.03
CA TRP A 67 0.69 -1.34 20.93
C TRP A 67 0.22 -1.07 19.49
N ALA A 68 1.16 -0.90 18.55
CA ALA A 68 0.85 -0.62 17.15
C ALA A 68 0.77 -1.89 16.30
N GLY A 69 1.48 -2.95 16.65
CA GLY A 69 1.48 -4.21 15.90
C GLY A 69 0.14 -4.90 16.04
N ARG A 70 -0.34 -5.48 14.93
CA ARG A 70 -1.50 -6.37 14.96
C ARG A 70 -1.19 -7.61 15.78
N ASN A 71 -2.06 -7.92 16.73
CA ASN A 71 -2.02 -9.13 17.54
C ASN A 71 -3.30 -9.96 17.32
N GLU A 72 -3.29 -11.24 17.69
CA GLU A 72 -4.46 -12.13 17.52
C GLU A 72 -5.51 -11.92 18.60
N ASP A 73 -5.08 -11.48 19.80
CA ASP A 73 -5.91 -11.47 21.00
C ASP A 73 -6.69 -10.15 21.22
N ASP A 74 -6.13 -9.01 20.77
CA ASP A 74 -6.66 -7.68 21.08
C ASP A 74 -6.82 -6.82 19.82
N ALA A 75 -8.02 -6.80 19.24
CA ALA A 75 -8.32 -5.92 18.10
C ALA A 75 -8.30 -4.45 18.53
N ASN A 76 -7.14 -3.80 18.43
CA ASN A 76 -6.99 -2.39 18.77
C ASN A 76 -7.27 -1.50 17.54
N PRO A 77 -8.01 -0.38 17.67
CA PRO A 77 -8.25 0.54 16.55
C PRO A 77 -6.97 1.22 16.03
N ASN A 78 -5.87 1.09 16.78
CA ASN A 78 -4.58 1.66 16.47
C ASN A 78 -3.64 0.70 15.73
N GLU A 79 -4.04 -0.55 15.51
CA GLU A 79 -3.19 -1.56 14.90
C GLU A 79 -2.81 -1.21 13.46
N VAL A 80 -1.59 -1.58 13.11
CA VAL A 80 -1.06 -1.52 11.76
C VAL A 80 -0.49 -2.87 11.36
N SER A 81 -0.44 -3.12 10.06
CA SER A 81 0.21 -4.32 9.52
C SER A 81 1.68 -4.35 9.92
N GLY A 82 2.25 -5.55 10.04
CA GLY A 82 3.67 -5.75 10.30
C GLY A 82 4.54 -5.04 9.25
N ALA A 83 4.11 -5.02 7.98
CA ALA A 83 4.80 -4.28 6.92
C ALA A 83 4.81 -2.76 7.15
N THR A 84 3.72 -2.21 7.71
CA THR A 84 3.63 -0.78 8.06
C THR A 84 4.46 -0.49 9.31
N LEU A 85 4.44 -1.39 10.30
CA LEU A 85 5.24 -1.28 11.51
C LEU A 85 6.74 -1.19 11.18
N THR A 86 7.24 -2.03 10.27
CA THR A 86 8.63 -1.95 9.79
C THR A 86 8.96 -0.59 9.18
N LYS A 87 8.06 -0.04 8.35
CA LYS A 87 8.24 1.31 7.77
C LYS A 87 8.27 2.38 8.86
N TYR A 88 7.46 2.24 9.90
CA TYR A 88 7.48 3.17 11.02
C TYR A 88 8.78 3.12 11.80
N LEU A 89 9.32 1.93 12.05
CA LEU A 89 10.65 1.79 12.66
C LEU A 89 11.71 2.51 11.80
N HIS A 90 11.76 2.29 10.49
CA HIS A 90 12.68 3.04 9.63
C HIS A 90 12.55 4.56 9.76
N GLY A 91 11.31 5.07 9.85
CA GLY A 91 11.05 6.50 10.10
C GLY A 91 11.54 6.98 11.47
N MET A 92 11.37 6.18 12.51
CA MET A 92 11.90 6.50 13.84
C MET A 92 13.44 6.47 13.87
N LYS A 93 14.08 5.53 13.17
CA LYS A 93 15.54 5.52 13.04
C LYS A 93 16.05 6.77 12.35
N ALA A 94 15.41 7.17 11.25
CA ALA A 94 15.73 8.41 10.55
C ALA A 94 15.53 9.63 11.46
N TRP A 95 14.49 9.63 12.29
CA TRP A 95 14.22 10.69 13.26
C TRP A 95 15.33 10.83 14.31
N HIS A 96 15.81 9.72 14.88
CA HIS A 96 16.95 9.73 15.80
C HIS A 96 18.23 10.23 15.11
N THR A 97 18.47 9.76 13.88
CA THR A 97 19.64 10.17 13.07
C THR A 97 19.61 11.67 12.77
N TYR A 98 18.44 12.22 12.42
CA TYR A 98 18.27 13.65 12.15
C TYR A 98 18.58 14.52 13.38
N HIS A 99 18.19 14.08 14.57
CA HIS A 99 18.51 14.80 15.82
C HIS A 99 19.91 14.51 16.37
N GLY A 100 20.72 13.70 15.68
CA GLY A 100 22.08 13.35 16.12
C GLY A 100 22.12 12.45 17.36
N VAL A 101 21.04 11.72 17.63
CA VAL A 101 20.91 10.85 18.81
C VAL A 101 21.02 9.38 18.41
N GLN A 102 21.66 8.56 19.25
CA GLN A 102 21.81 7.13 18.98
C GLN A 102 20.47 6.39 19.08
N CYS A 103 20.22 5.53 18.10
CA CYS A 103 19.00 4.72 18.02
C CYS A 103 19.19 3.39 18.77
N PRO A 104 18.41 3.08 19.81
CA PRO A 104 18.72 1.97 20.74
C PRO A 104 18.35 0.57 20.23
N TYR A 105 17.76 0.42 19.04
CA TYR A 105 17.14 -0.85 18.62
C TYR A 105 17.64 -1.39 17.26
N HIS A 106 18.68 -0.80 16.67
CA HIS A 106 19.12 -1.15 15.30
C HIS A 106 19.31 -2.67 15.09
N SER A 107 19.62 -3.45 16.14
CA SER A 107 19.82 -4.90 16.09
C SER A 107 18.96 -5.69 17.09
N ASP A 108 17.81 -5.15 17.51
CA ASP A 108 16.99 -5.84 18.49
C ASP A 108 16.22 -7.04 17.88
N LYS A 109 16.66 -8.24 18.27
CA LYS A 109 16.03 -9.52 17.91
C LYS A 109 14.57 -9.58 18.38
N LYS A 110 14.23 -8.97 19.52
CA LYS A 110 12.87 -8.95 20.06
C LYS A 110 11.93 -8.15 19.17
N VAL A 111 12.35 -6.97 18.71
CA VAL A 111 11.59 -6.17 17.72
C VAL A 111 11.39 -6.94 16.41
N ALA A 112 12.42 -7.63 15.92
CA ALA A 112 12.29 -8.46 14.72
C ALA A 112 11.25 -9.59 14.89
N LEU A 113 11.21 -10.22 16.06
CA LEU A 113 10.21 -11.25 16.38
C LEU A 113 8.79 -10.68 16.47
N MET A 114 8.61 -9.49 17.07
CA MET A 114 7.30 -8.82 17.12
C MET A 114 6.77 -8.48 15.73
N ILE A 115 7.62 -7.95 14.83
CA ILE A 115 7.24 -7.71 13.44
C ILE A 115 6.81 -9.01 12.76
N LYS A 116 7.57 -10.10 12.95
CA LYS A 116 7.25 -11.40 12.38
C LYS A 116 5.91 -11.94 12.90
N ALA A 117 5.59 -11.73 14.17
CA ALA A 117 4.29 -12.07 14.74
C ALA A 117 3.16 -11.28 14.07
N SER A 118 3.28 -9.96 13.96
CA SER A 118 2.26 -9.15 13.27
C SER A 118 2.09 -9.52 11.80
N LEU A 119 3.17 -9.87 11.09
CA LEU A 119 3.09 -10.34 9.70
C LEU A 119 2.33 -11.67 9.56
N ARG A 120 2.47 -12.57 10.55
CA ARG A 120 1.68 -13.82 10.58
C ARG A 120 0.20 -13.53 10.80
N ALA A 121 -0.13 -12.65 11.74
CA ALA A 121 -1.49 -12.20 11.98
C ALA A 121 -2.10 -11.54 10.73
N ASP A 122 -1.33 -10.72 9.99
CA ASP A 122 -1.75 -10.13 8.71
C ASP A 122 -2.08 -11.20 7.65
N ALA A 123 -1.25 -12.23 7.54
CA ALA A 123 -1.45 -13.31 6.58
C ALA A 123 -2.70 -14.15 6.90
N LEU A 124 -2.94 -14.44 8.18
CA LEU A 124 -4.14 -15.13 8.65
C LEU A 124 -5.40 -14.32 8.36
N ALA A 125 -5.40 -13.02 8.68
CA ALA A 125 -6.53 -12.14 8.40
C ALA A 125 -6.83 -12.03 6.90
N THR A 126 -5.79 -11.98 6.05
CA THR A 126 -5.95 -11.97 4.59
C THR A 126 -6.55 -13.28 4.08
N ARG A 127 -6.09 -14.42 4.60
CA ARG A 127 -6.61 -15.75 4.25
C ARG A 127 -8.09 -15.89 4.62
N GLN A 128 -8.49 -15.40 5.79
CA GLN A 128 -9.89 -15.42 6.24
C GLN A 128 -10.80 -14.54 5.36
N LYS A 129 -10.27 -13.45 4.79
CA LYS A 129 -11.02 -12.52 3.92
C LYS A 129 -11.14 -12.99 2.47
N ALA A 130 -10.32 -13.94 2.01
CA ALA A 130 -10.46 -14.50 0.67
C ALA A 130 -11.82 -15.20 0.55
N LYS A 131 -12.76 -14.59 -0.20
CA LYS A 131 -14.12 -15.12 -0.42
C LYS A 131 -14.03 -16.53 -1.02
N ARG A 132 -14.93 -17.43 -0.59
CA ARG A 132 -15.12 -18.73 -1.26
C ARG A 132 -15.38 -18.48 -2.76
N PRO A 133 -14.84 -19.31 -3.67
CA PRO A 133 -15.15 -19.19 -5.09
C PRO A 133 -16.66 -19.15 -5.29
N VAL A 134 -17.17 -18.07 -5.89
CA VAL A 134 -18.56 -18.05 -6.35
C VAL A 134 -18.59 -18.97 -7.58
N MET A 135 -19.22 -20.13 -7.43
CA MET A 135 -19.49 -21.05 -8.54
C MET A 135 -20.30 -20.28 -9.59
N VAL A 136 -19.73 -20.09 -10.78
CA VAL A 136 -20.38 -19.44 -11.94
C VAL A 136 -21.41 -20.38 -12.59
N GLU A 137 -22.21 -21.08 -11.80
CA GLU A 137 -23.29 -21.93 -12.33
C GLU A 137 -24.64 -21.20 -12.37
N LEU A 138 -24.81 -20.12 -11.59
CA LEU A 138 -26.09 -19.42 -11.46
C LEU A 138 -26.34 -18.28 -12.46
N VAL A 139 -25.34 -17.85 -13.23
CA VAL A 139 -25.49 -16.75 -14.20
C VAL A 139 -25.96 -17.25 -15.58
N SER A 140 -25.78 -18.54 -15.87
CA SER A 140 -26.04 -19.10 -17.22
C SER A 140 -27.50 -19.52 -17.45
N MET A 141 -28.31 -19.64 -16.40
CA MET A 141 -29.68 -20.17 -16.51
C MET A 141 -30.78 -19.11 -16.74
N ASN A 142 -30.50 -17.83 -16.50
CA ASN A 142 -31.53 -16.78 -16.65
C ASN A 142 -31.59 -16.13 -18.04
N TRP A 143 -30.58 -16.33 -18.90
CA TRP A 143 -30.59 -15.77 -20.26
C TRP A 143 -31.41 -16.63 -21.25
N ILE A 144 -31.44 -17.95 -21.03
CA ILE A 144 -32.08 -18.90 -21.95
C ILE A 144 -33.62 -18.81 -21.87
N SER A 145 -34.18 -18.52 -20.69
CA SER A 145 -35.64 -18.40 -20.52
C SER A 145 -36.24 -17.17 -21.23
N SER A 146 -35.51 -16.06 -21.33
CA SER A 146 -36.01 -14.85 -22.02
C SER A 146 -35.97 -14.95 -23.55
N ALA A 147 -35.11 -15.80 -24.12
CA ALA A 147 -35.04 -16.00 -25.57
C ALA A 147 -36.16 -16.91 -26.10
N ASN A 148 -36.67 -17.85 -25.29
CA ASN A 148 -37.69 -18.80 -25.73
C ASN A 148 -39.11 -18.20 -25.80
N GLN A 149 -39.36 -17.08 -25.09
CA GLN A 149 -40.66 -16.41 -25.06
C GLN A 149 -40.91 -15.52 -26.29
N LEU A 150 -39.86 -15.08 -26.99
CA LEU A 150 -39.96 -14.24 -28.19
C LEU A 150 -40.15 -15.03 -29.49
N CYS A 151 -39.99 -16.36 -29.46
CA CYS A 151 -39.96 -17.19 -30.66
C CYS A 151 -41.31 -17.88 -30.99
N GLN A 152 -42.36 -17.72 -30.17
CA GLN A 152 -43.63 -18.46 -30.32
C GLN A 152 -44.83 -17.65 -30.84
N THR A 153 -44.67 -16.39 -31.25
CA THR A 153 -45.78 -15.61 -31.81
C THR A 153 -45.42 -14.93 -33.12
N GLN A 154 -45.33 -15.70 -34.21
CA GLN A 154 -45.65 -15.18 -35.55
C GLN A 154 -46.34 -16.26 -36.40
N PRO A 155 -47.56 -16.01 -36.91
CA PRO A 155 -48.14 -16.85 -37.95
C PRO A 155 -47.54 -16.52 -39.33
N ALA A 156 -47.48 -17.55 -40.16
CA ALA A 156 -46.94 -17.54 -41.50
C ALA A 156 -47.71 -16.58 -42.45
N VAL A 157 -47.00 -15.66 -43.10
CA VAL A 157 -47.43 -15.10 -44.39
C VAL A 157 -46.23 -15.00 -45.33
N HIS A 158 -46.31 -15.81 -46.38
CA HIS A 158 -45.48 -15.82 -47.58
C HIS A 158 -45.75 -14.56 -48.41
N LYS A 159 -44.70 -13.87 -48.91
CA LYS A 159 -44.52 -13.47 -50.33
C LYS A 159 -43.34 -12.51 -50.59
N ASP A 160 -42.53 -12.96 -51.55
CA ASP A 160 -41.95 -12.24 -52.68
C ASP A 160 -40.70 -11.34 -52.53
N PHE A 161 -39.59 -11.99 -52.89
CA PHE A 161 -38.42 -11.50 -53.63
C PHE A 161 -38.74 -10.46 -54.74
N ARG A 162 -38.07 -9.29 -54.70
CA ARG A 162 -37.29 -8.74 -55.84
C ARG A 162 -36.57 -7.43 -55.49
N LYS A 163 -35.24 -7.49 -55.59
CA LYS A 163 -34.31 -6.51 -56.18
C LYS A 163 -34.31 -5.06 -55.67
N PHE A 164 -33.18 -4.64 -55.08
CA PHE A 164 -32.39 -3.52 -55.61
C PHE A 164 -30.92 -3.64 -55.23
N ALA A 165 -30.06 -3.01 -56.02
CA ALA A 165 -28.70 -3.44 -56.36
C ALA A 165 -27.58 -2.51 -55.83
N HIS A 166 -26.35 -3.07 -55.79
CA HIS A 166 -24.99 -2.48 -55.88
C HIS A 166 -24.53 -1.42 -54.84
N ARG A 167 -23.58 -1.78 -53.93
CA ARG A 167 -22.08 -1.63 -53.96
C ARG A 167 -21.57 -0.23 -53.54
N PRO A 168 -20.31 -0.03 -53.08
CA PRO A 168 -19.39 -0.91 -52.34
C PRO A 168 -18.79 -0.23 -51.06
N ILE A 169 -17.90 -0.99 -50.40
CA ILE A 169 -17.23 -0.74 -49.11
C ILE A 169 -15.87 -0.10 -49.35
N ASP A 170 -15.51 0.93 -48.58
CA ASP A 170 -14.12 1.36 -48.37
C ASP A 170 -13.89 1.91 -46.95
N ALA A 171 -12.63 1.76 -46.51
CA ALA A 171 -11.94 2.42 -45.40
C ALA A 171 -11.94 1.75 -43.99
N ALA A 172 -10.96 0.85 -43.84
CA ALA A 172 -9.87 0.91 -42.85
C ALA A 172 -10.16 1.42 -41.42
N CYS A 173 -10.04 0.51 -40.44
CA CYS A 173 -9.74 0.84 -39.04
C CYS A 173 -8.39 0.21 -38.65
N THR A 174 -7.42 1.08 -38.40
CA THR A 174 -6.06 0.80 -37.94
C THR A 174 -6.06 0.49 -36.45
N MET A 175 -5.48 -0.65 -36.05
CA MET A 175 -5.20 -1.02 -34.66
C MET A 175 -3.79 -0.56 -34.25
N PRO A 176 -3.56 0.02 -33.07
CA PRO A 176 -2.21 0.19 -32.54
C PRO A 176 -1.77 -1.02 -31.70
N THR A 177 -0.77 -1.74 -32.20
CA THR A 177 0.12 -2.66 -31.47
C THR A 177 1.13 -1.87 -30.64
N TYR A 178 1.21 -2.11 -29.33
CA TYR A 178 2.37 -1.72 -28.51
C TYR A 178 3.32 -2.91 -28.40
N CYS A 179 4.49 -2.75 -29.01
CA CYS A 179 5.61 -3.69 -29.02
C CYS A 179 6.56 -3.37 -27.86
N MET A 180 6.99 -4.41 -27.12
CA MET A 180 8.15 -4.38 -26.23
C MET A 180 9.43 -4.14 -27.04
N SER A 181 10.41 -3.42 -26.50
CA SER A 181 11.84 -3.60 -26.82
C SER A 181 12.74 -2.96 -25.76
N LEU A 182 13.53 -3.81 -25.10
CA LEU A 182 14.79 -3.51 -24.42
C LEU A 182 15.84 -2.99 -25.43
N PRO A 183 16.96 -2.44 -24.95
CA PRO A 183 18.22 -2.97 -25.46
C PRO A 183 19.28 -3.23 -24.37
N LEU A 184 19.98 -4.35 -24.57
CA LEU A 184 21.25 -4.76 -23.98
C LEU A 184 22.40 -4.37 -24.94
N GLY A 185 23.47 -3.79 -24.38
CA GLY A 185 24.87 -4.08 -24.73
C GLY A 185 25.55 -3.29 -25.87
N SER A 186 26.68 -2.63 -25.57
CA SER A 186 28.04 -3.11 -25.91
C SER A 186 29.09 -2.00 -26.10
N ILE A 187 30.11 -2.00 -25.22
CA ILE A 187 31.58 -1.94 -25.39
C ILE A 187 32.20 -1.35 -26.68
N GLY A 188 33.18 -0.43 -26.47
CA GLY A 188 34.27 -0.02 -27.37
C GLY A 188 34.59 1.48 -27.16
N GLY A 189 35.80 2.01 -26.94
CA GLY A 189 37.16 1.56 -27.17
C GLY A 189 37.90 2.61 -28.01
N GLY A 190 38.82 3.39 -27.39
CA GLY A 190 39.93 4.08 -28.07
C GLY A 190 39.70 5.52 -28.58
N LEU A 191 40.30 6.50 -27.89
CA LEU A 191 41.50 7.24 -28.32
C LEU A 191 42.01 8.11 -27.16
#